data_AF-A0A364VDZ9-F1
#
_entry.id   AF-A0A364VDZ9-F1
#
_cell.length_a   1.000
_cell.length_b   1.000
_cell.length_c   1.000
_cell.angle_alpha   90.00
_cell.angle_beta   90.00
_cell.angle_gamma   90.00
#
_symmetry.space_group_name_H-M   'P 1'
#
loop_
_entity.id
_entity.type
_entity.pdbx_description
1 polymer ?
#
loop_
_entity_poly.entity_id
_entity_poly.type
_entity_poly.pdbx_seq_one_letter_code
_entity_poly.pdbx_strand_id
1 'polypeptide(L)'
;MDRRKSCMIAQTSPSKAASSNRFFCWLLVVLGVSMFLFTPSLSSFLIGLGFALPSGWWLWCDRKDTKANKGFIERLAEHQRLQEILRDTDPDVAEWVGPKPELQRTPRRWVIVGPAAAICLVLGASASSSSDSAGKTTTYTPPTSTVTQTVAPPTATETAQLFAPPTTEQPPQPAYTPPPAAPQPDVQPEQAPPAQVAPPAEPPASTGTYYASCREARAAGAGPFYRGQPGYRDALDRDGDGIACDKVA
;
A
#
# COMPACT_ATOMS: atom_id res chain seq x y z
N MET A 1 40.87 -15.21 4.57
CA MET A 1 40.48 -15.84 3.28
C MET A 1 38.96 -15.97 3.26
N ASP A 2 38.26 -14.86 3.03
CA ASP A 2 36.80 -14.77 3.20
C ASP A 2 36.16 -14.14 1.95
N ARG A 3 35.97 -14.96 0.92
CA ARG A 3 35.46 -14.54 -0.40
C ARG A 3 34.46 -15.52 -1.01
N ARG A 4 33.81 -16.37 -0.18
CA ARG A 4 32.89 -17.42 -0.63
C ARG A 4 31.50 -17.44 0.02
N LYS A 5 31.09 -16.34 0.65
CA LYS A 5 29.67 -16.11 1.01
C LYS A 5 28.99 -15.07 0.10
N SER A 6 29.55 -14.86 -1.08
CA SER A 6 28.96 -14.09 -2.19
C SER A 6 27.88 -14.84 -2.97
N CYS A 7 27.29 -15.90 -2.39
CA CYS A 7 26.29 -16.71 -3.07
C CYS A 7 24.89 -16.42 -2.51
N MET A 8 24.02 -15.93 -3.39
CA MET A 8 22.56 -15.99 -3.27
C MET A 8 21.80 -14.90 -2.50
N ILE A 9 22.30 -13.67 -2.50
CA ILE A 9 21.39 -12.52 -2.55
C ILE A 9 21.71 -11.76 -3.83
N ALA A 10 21.41 -12.43 -4.95
CA ALA A 10 21.12 -11.69 -6.17
C ALA A 10 19.91 -10.82 -5.83
N GLN A 11 20.19 -9.59 -5.40
CA GLN A 11 19.24 -8.48 -5.44
C GLN A 11 18.88 -8.31 -6.91
N THR A 12 17.91 -9.08 -7.39
CA THR A 12 17.16 -8.72 -8.58
C THR A 12 16.36 -7.49 -8.17
N SER A 13 16.97 -6.32 -8.33
CA SER A 13 16.35 -5.01 -8.21
C SER A 13 14.97 -5.05 -8.88
N PRO A 14 13.86 -5.00 -8.12
CA PRO A 14 12.52 -5.13 -8.70
C PRO A 14 11.98 -3.78 -9.21
N SER A 15 12.83 -2.77 -9.40
CA SER A 15 12.34 -1.39 -9.52
C SER A 15 12.00 -0.96 -10.95
N LYS A 16 12.71 -1.44 -11.98
CA LYS A 16 12.52 -0.93 -13.36
C LYS A 16 11.58 -1.77 -14.22
N ALA A 17 11.62 -3.11 -14.09
CA ALA A 17 10.74 -4.00 -14.86
C ALA A 17 9.31 -4.08 -14.29
N ALA A 18 9.17 -4.04 -12.95
CA ALA A 18 7.85 -4.12 -12.31
C ALA A 18 7.01 -2.84 -12.50
N SER A 19 7.64 -1.66 -12.56
CA SER A 19 6.94 -0.40 -12.80
C SER A 19 6.42 -0.30 -14.23
N SER A 20 7.20 -0.81 -15.20
CA SER A 20 6.79 -0.90 -16.61
C SER A 20 5.59 -1.82 -16.78
N ASN A 21 5.59 -3.01 -16.17
CA ASN A 21 4.42 -3.92 -16.23
C ASN A 21 3.18 -3.33 -15.55
N ARG A 22 3.33 -2.59 -14.45
CA ARG A 22 2.21 -1.88 -13.79
C ARG A 22 1.63 -0.79 -14.67
N PHE A 23 2.47 -0.04 -15.39
CA PHE A 23 2.04 1.02 -16.30
C PHE A 23 1.27 0.46 -17.50
N PHE A 24 1.79 -0.59 -18.14
CA PHE A 24 1.10 -1.27 -19.25
C PHE A 24 -0.25 -1.88 -18.84
N CYS A 25 -0.34 -2.49 -17.65
CA CYS A 25 -1.61 -3.01 -17.15
C CYS A 25 -2.62 -1.89 -16.88
N TRP A 26 -2.19 -0.76 -16.31
CA TRP A 26 -3.07 0.37 -16.05
C TRP A 26 -3.56 1.02 -17.36
N LEU A 27 -2.68 1.12 -18.36
CA LEU A 27 -3.03 1.58 -19.71
C LEU A 27 -4.10 0.68 -20.34
N LEU A 28 -3.97 -0.65 -20.24
CA LEU A 28 -4.97 -1.59 -20.77
C LEU A 28 -6.32 -1.47 -20.05
N VAL A 29 -6.31 -1.25 -18.72
CA VAL A 29 -7.54 -1.01 -17.95
C VAL A 29 -8.20 0.29 -18.40
N VAL A 30 -7.44 1.38 -18.54
CA VAL A 30 -7.97 2.68 -19.00
C VAL A 30 -8.47 2.61 -20.43
N LEU A 31 -7.77 1.92 -21.33
CA LEU A 31 -8.21 1.71 -22.71
C LEU A 31 -9.50 0.87 -22.77
N GLY A 32 -9.62 -0.16 -21.93
CA GLY A 32 -10.85 -0.94 -21.79
C GLY A 32 -12.03 -0.12 -21.27
N VAL A 33 -11.82 0.70 -20.23
CA VAL A 33 -12.84 1.61 -19.68
C VAL A 33 -13.20 2.72 -20.68
N SER A 34 -12.23 3.22 -21.46
CA SER A 34 -12.45 4.22 -22.50
C SER A 34 -13.24 3.67 -23.69
N MET A 35 -12.96 2.44 -24.14
CA MET A 35 -13.77 1.75 -25.15
C MET A 35 -15.20 1.48 -24.66
N PHE A 36 -15.37 1.22 -23.36
CA PHE A 36 -16.69 1.05 -22.74
C PHE A 36 -17.52 2.34 -22.71
N LEU A 37 -16.88 3.50 -22.46
CA LEU A 37 -17.53 4.81 -22.51
C LEU A 37 -17.90 5.24 -23.94
N PHE A 38 -17.20 4.71 -24.95
CA PHE A 38 -17.41 5.09 -26.36
C PHE A 38 -18.42 4.19 -27.10
N THR A 39 -18.72 2.99 -26.58
CA THR A 39 -19.69 2.05 -27.19
C THR A 39 -20.42 1.22 -26.11
N PRO A 40 -21.62 1.64 -25.66
CA PRO A 40 -22.35 0.98 -24.59
C PRO A 40 -23.14 -0.24 -25.10
N SER A 41 -22.46 -1.24 -25.65
CA SER A 41 -23.05 -2.56 -25.88
C SER A 41 -22.71 -3.51 -24.74
N LEU A 42 -23.68 -4.35 -24.35
CA LEU A 42 -23.50 -5.36 -23.31
C LEU A 42 -22.36 -6.33 -23.64
N SER A 43 -22.14 -6.61 -24.93
CA SER A 43 -21.02 -7.42 -25.42
C SER A 43 -19.65 -6.79 -25.10
N SER A 44 -19.50 -5.48 -25.32
CA SER A 44 -18.28 -4.73 -24.99
C SER A 44 -18.00 -4.72 -23.48
N PHE A 45 -19.04 -4.67 -22.65
CA PHE A 45 -18.90 -4.74 -21.20
C PHE A 45 -18.36 -6.09 -20.72
N LEU A 46 -18.88 -7.19 -21.29
CA LEU A 46 -18.46 -8.55 -20.92
C LEU A 46 -17.03 -8.85 -21.36
N ILE A 47 -16.63 -8.40 -22.56
CA ILE A 47 -15.25 -8.52 -23.04
C ILE A 47 -14.31 -7.68 -22.15
N GLY A 48 -14.70 -6.44 -21.82
CA GLY A 48 -13.93 -5.57 -20.92
C GLY A 48 -13.74 -6.17 -19.53
N LEU A 49 -14.78 -6.77 -18.95
CA LEU A 49 -14.70 -7.49 -17.67
C LEU A 49 -13.77 -8.71 -17.74
N GLY A 50 -13.76 -9.44 -18.85
CA GLY A 50 -12.86 -10.57 -19.08
C GLY A 50 -11.37 -10.21 -18.95
N PHE A 51 -10.98 -9.00 -19.35
CA PHE A 51 -9.60 -8.52 -19.18
C PHE A 51 -9.38 -7.73 -17.89
N ALA A 52 -10.38 -6.98 -17.42
CA ALA A 52 -10.28 -6.15 -16.24
C ALA A 52 -10.24 -6.96 -14.94
N LEU A 53 -10.99 -8.07 -14.83
CA LEU A 53 -11.02 -8.89 -13.61
C LEU A 53 -9.66 -9.55 -13.31
N PRO A 54 -8.99 -10.25 -14.26
CA PRO A 54 -7.65 -10.79 -14.03
C PRO A 54 -6.62 -9.70 -13.74
N SER A 55 -6.67 -8.60 -14.50
CA SER A 55 -5.69 -7.51 -14.38
C SER A 55 -5.82 -6.78 -13.05
N GLY A 56 -7.06 -6.46 -12.64
CA GLY A 56 -7.36 -5.84 -11.36
C GLY A 56 -7.04 -6.75 -10.17
N TRP A 57 -7.34 -8.03 -10.28
CA TRP A 57 -6.98 -9.02 -9.26
C TRP A 57 -5.46 -9.16 -9.12
N TRP A 58 -4.74 -9.24 -10.25
CA TRP A 58 -3.27 -9.29 -10.26
C TRP A 58 -2.65 -8.05 -9.60
N LEU A 59 -3.12 -6.85 -9.94
CA LEU A 59 -2.67 -5.58 -9.32
C LEU A 59 -2.93 -5.52 -7.82
N TRP A 60 -4.07 -6.06 -7.37
CA TRP A 60 -4.39 -6.14 -5.94
C TRP A 60 -3.46 -7.13 -5.21
N CYS A 61 -3.25 -8.32 -5.80
CA CYS A 61 -2.29 -9.30 -5.27
C CYS A 61 -0.88 -8.72 -5.21
N ASP A 62 -0.41 -8.09 -6.28
CA ASP A 62 0.93 -7.48 -6.36
C ASP A 62 1.12 -6.35 -5.33
N ARG A 63 0.08 -5.52 -5.11
CA ARG A 63 0.11 -4.53 -4.03
C ARG A 63 0.18 -5.18 -2.64
N LYS A 64 -0.59 -6.24 -2.41
CA LYS A 64 -0.55 -6.97 -1.14
C LYS A 64 0.80 -7.66 -0.93
N ASP A 65 1.35 -8.29 -1.96
CA ASP A 65 2.66 -8.93 -1.91
C ASP A 65 3.77 -7.91 -1.69
N THR A 66 3.69 -6.73 -2.31
CA THR A 66 4.67 -5.65 -2.06
C THR A 66 4.64 -5.19 -0.60
N LYS A 67 3.45 -5.07 0.02
CA LYS A 67 3.33 -4.70 1.44
C LYS A 67 3.85 -5.80 2.36
N ALA A 68 3.49 -7.06 2.09
CA ALA A 68 3.95 -8.20 2.88
C ALA A 68 5.48 -8.37 2.79
N ASN A 69 6.06 -8.17 1.60
CA ASN A 69 7.50 -8.29 1.39
C ASN A 69 8.29 -7.21 2.13
N LYS A 70 7.80 -5.96 2.19
CA LYS A 70 8.47 -4.89 2.95
C LYS A 70 8.66 -5.25 4.43
N GLY A 71 7.58 -5.67 5.09
CA GLY A 71 7.65 -6.09 6.50
C GLY A 71 8.50 -7.36 6.71
N PHE A 72 8.54 -8.25 5.72
CA PHE A 72 9.41 -9.42 5.76
C PHE A 72 10.90 -9.06 5.66
N ILE A 73 11.27 -8.17 4.73
CA ILE A 73 12.65 -7.71 4.57
C ILE A 73 13.13 -6.97 5.82
N GLU A 74 12.27 -6.18 6.44
CA GLU A 74 12.57 -5.47 7.69
C GLU A 74 12.82 -6.46 8.84
N ARG A 75 11.93 -7.44 9.05
CA ARG A 75 12.14 -8.49 10.06
C ARG A 75 13.38 -9.34 9.78
N LEU A 76 13.67 -9.65 8.53
CA LEU A 76 14.90 -10.37 8.18
C LEU A 76 16.14 -9.57 8.54
N ALA A 77 16.17 -8.28 8.21
CA ALA A 77 17.30 -7.40 8.54
C ALA A 77 17.49 -7.28 10.06
N GLU A 78 16.39 -7.18 10.82
CA GLU A 78 16.41 -7.16 12.28
C GLU A 78 16.94 -8.48 12.86
N HIS A 79 16.42 -9.63 12.41
CA HIS A 79 16.93 -10.94 12.82
C HIS A 79 18.42 -11.11 12.52
N GLN A 80 18.89 -10.68 11.34
CA GLN A 80 20.31 -10.74 11.01
C GLN A 80 21.15 -9.86 11.92
N ARG A 81 20.68 -8.66 12.24
CA ARG A 81 21.36 -7.74 13.15
C ARG A 81 21.42 -8.31 14.58
N LEU A 82 20.32 -8.86 15.08
CA LEU A 82 20.25 -9.47 16.41
C LEU A 82 21.16 -10.69 16.52
N GLN A 83 21.18 -11.53 15.49
CA GLN A 83 22.07 -12.69 15.42
C GLN A 83 23.55 -12.30 15.48
N GLU A 84 23.96 -11.22 14.80
CA GLU A 84 25.35 -10.76 14.86
C GLU A 84 25.72 -10.22 16.25
N ILE A 85 24.85 -9.43 16.88
CA ILE A 85 25.09 -8.87 18.23
C ILE A 85 25.17 -9.99 19.28
N LEU A 86 24.25 -10.95 19.22
CA LEU A 86 24.17 -12.02 20.20
C LEU A 86 25.29 -13.04 20.02
N ARG A 87 25.75 -13.29 18.78
CA ARG A 87 26.89 -14.19 18.51
C ARG A 87 28.17 -13.78 19.23
N ASP A 88 28.41 -12.48 19.39
CA ASP A 88 29.60 -11.96 20.09
C ASP A 88 29.40 -11.83 21.60
N THR A 89 28.15 -11.72 22.08
CA THR A 89 27.85 -11.44 23.50
C THR A 89 27.55 -12.70 24.30
N ASP A 90 26.69 -13.59 23.77
CA ASP A 90 26.25 -14.81 24.45
C ASP A 90 25.67 -15.82 23.43
N PRO A 91 26.40 -16.90 23.09
CA PRO A 91 25.98 -17.86 22.07
C PRO A 91 24.74 -18.65 22.46
N ASP A 92 24.44 -18.79 23.77
CA ASP A 92 23.30 -19.57 24.25
C ASP A 92 21.99 -18.80 24.04
N VAL A 93 22.03 -17.46 24.12
CA VAL A 93 20.86 -16.59 23.85
C VAL A 93 20.57 -16.47 22.35
N ALA A 94 21.59 -16.60 21.50
CA ALA A 94 21.42 -16.59 20.05
C ALA A 94 20.55 -17.76 19.55
N GLU A 95 20.54 -18.89 20.27
CA GLU A 95 19.68 -20.05 19.99
C GLU A 95 18.20 -19.79 20.35
N TRP A 96 17.94 -18.90 21.33
CA TRP A 96 16.59 -18.49 21.72
C TRP A 96 15.96 -17.45 20.78
N VAL A 97 16.75 -16.80 19.92
CA VAL A 97 16.22 -15.99 18.83
C VAL A 97 15.54 -16.96 17.87
N GLY A 98 14.21 -17.03 17.97
CA GLY A 98 13.38 -18.03 17.31
C GLY A 98 13.62 -18.22 15.80
N PRO A 99 12.94 -19.20 15.19
CA PRO A 99 13.23 -19.63 13.82
C PRO A 99 13.15 -18.46 12.84
N LYS A 100 14.03 -18.50 11.83
CA LYS A 100 14.08 -17.49 10.77
C LYS A 100 12.68 -17.23 10.25
N PRO A 101 12.27 -15.95 10.10
CA PRO A 101 10.96 -15.64 9.55
C PRO A 101 10.85 -16.26 8.16
N GLU A 102 9.80 -17.05 7.95
CA GLU A 102 9.50 -17.70 6.68
C GLU A 102 8.59 -16.81 5.83
N LEU A 103 8.74 -16.87 4.51
CA LEU A 103 7.93 -16.05 3.62
C LEU A 103 6.51 -16.64 3.53
N GLN A 104 5.54 -15.98 4.18
CA GLN A 104 4.13 -16.35 4.02
C GLN A 104 3.64 -16.03 2.60
N ARG A 105 3.45 -17.06 1.78
CA ARG A 105 2.85 -16.94 0.44
C ARG A 105 1.34 -16.71 0.57
N THR A 106 0.86 -15.60 0.03
CA THR A 106 -0.59 -15.35 -0.04
C THR A 106 -1.24 -16.32 -1.05
N PRO A 107 -2.34 -17.02 -0.69
CA PRO A 107 -3.03 -17.88 -1.64
C PRO A 107 -3.68 -17.01 -2.72
N ARG A 108 -3.16 -17.06 -3.95
CA ARG A 108 -3.55 -16.16 -5.04
C ARG A 108 -4.93 -16.43 -5.65
N ARG A 109 -5.67 -17.45 -5.19
CA ARG A 109 -7.04 -17.83 -5.59
C ARG A 109 -7.31 -17.76 -7.12
N TRP A 110 -6.29 -18.01 -7.94
CA TRP A 110 -6.38 -18.00 -9.42
C TRP A 110 -7.41 -18.99 -9.96
N VAL A 111 -7.67 -20.05 -9.21
CA VAL A 111 -8.69 -21.05 -9.49
C VAL A 111 -10.10 -20.45 -9.57
N ILE A 112 -10.35 -19.28 -8.98
CA ILE A 112 -11.64 -18.58 -9.06
C ILE A 112 -11.62 -17.49 -10.15
N VAL A 113 -10.53 -16.73 -10.23
CA VAL A 113 -10.44 -15.56 -11.11
C VAL A 113 -10.26 -15.95 -12.57
N GLY A 114 -9.48 -17.00 -12.84
CA GLY A 114 -9.29 -17.56 -14.19
C GLY A 114 -10.59 -17.98 -14.86
N PRO A 115 -11.41 -18.88 -14.26
CA PRO A 115 -12.66 -19.30 -14.88
C PRO A 115 -13.68 -18.17 -14.99
N ALA A 116 -13.79 -17.28 -13.99
CA ALA A 116 -14.70 -16.14 -14.05
C ALA A 116 -14.39 -15.21 -15.25
N ALA A 117 -13.11 -14.94 -15.50
CA ALA A 117 -12.67 -14.14 -16.64
C ALA A 117 -12.91 -14.84 -17.98
N ALA A 118 -12.63 -16.16 -18.05
CA ALA A 118 -12.90 -16.97 -19.24
C ALA A 118 -14.40 -16.97 -19.58
N ILE A 119 -15.28 -17.10 -18.58
CA ILE A 119 -16.73 -17.04 -18.75
C ILE A 119 -17.16 -15.68 -19.31
N CYS A 120 -16.66 -14.57 -18.74
CA CYS A 120 -16.97 -13.23 -19.25
C CYS A 120 -16.50 -13.03 -20.70
N LEU A 121 -15.31 -13.52 -21.05
CA LEU A 121 -14.76 -13.40 -22.40
C LEU A 121 -15.54 -14.24 -23.41
N VAL A 122 -15.89 -15.49 -23.06
CA VAL A 122 -16.70 -16.37 -23.92
C VAL A 122 -18.10 -15.79 -24.13
N LEU A 123 -18.78 -15.34 -23.07
CA LEU A 123 -20.12 -14.75 -23.16
C LEU A 123 -20.12 -13.46 -24.00
N GLY A 124 -19.10 -12.62 -23.83
CA GLY A 124 -18.95 -11.39 -24.62
C GLY A 124 -18.70 -11.65 -26.10
N ALA A 125 -17.90 -12.68 -26.43
CA ALA A 125 -17.64 -13.07 -27.81
C ALA A 125 -18.90 -13.61 -28.50
N SER A 126 -19.67 -14.48 -27.83
CA SER A 126 -20.92 -15.03 -28.38
C SER A 126 -22.01 -13.98 -28.63
N ALA A 127 -22.06 -12.92 -27.81
CA ALA A 127 -23.01 -11.82 -28.00
C ALA A 127 -22.59 -10.83 -29.11
N SER A 128 -21.34 -10.90 -29.58
CA SER A 128 -20.84 -10.06 -30.67
C SER A 128 -21.21 -10.62 -32.04
N SER A 129 -21.52 -11.91 -32.14
CA SER A 129 -21.86 -12.60 -33.39
C SER A 129 -23.33 -12.47 -33.81
N SER A 130 -24.20 -11.92 -32.96
CA SER A 130 -25.66 -11.87 -33.20
C SER A 130 -26.17 -10.56 -33.83
N SER A 131 -25.30 -9.71 -34.37
CA SER A 131 -25.69 -8.44 -35.02
C SER A 131 -25.66 -8.46 -36.55
N ASP A 132 -25.63 -9.64 -37.19
CA ASP A 132 -25.88 -9.78 -38.63
C ASP A 132 -27.35 -10.09 -38.89
N SER A 133 -28.20 -9.06 -38.94
CA SER A 133 -29.42 -9.01 -39.77
C SER A 133 -30.14 -7.67 -39.62
N ALA A 134 -29.60 -6.63 -40.26
CA ALA A 134 -30.41 -5.52 -40.74
C ALA A 134 -29.74 -4.97 -42.00
N GLY A 135 -30.34 -5.30 -43.15
CA GLY A 135 -29.76 -5.09 -44.48
C GLY A 135 -29.34 -3.65 -44.74
N LYS A 136 -28.18 -3.50 -45.39
CA LYS A 136 -27.82 -2.26 -46.07
C LYS A 136 -27.64 -2.53 -47.55
N THR A 137 -28.74 -2.32 -48.26
CA THR A 137 -28.82 -2.13 -49.70
C THR A 137 -27.73 -1.17 -50.16
N THR A 138 -26.93 -1.63 -51.11
CA THR A 138 -26.00 -0.83 -51.91
C THR A 138 -26.73 0.36 -52.52
N THR A 139 -26.34 1.58 -52.18
CA THR A 139 -26.65 2.76 -53.01
C THR A 139 -25.43 3.67 -53.05
N TYR A 140 -24.87 3.68 -54.25
CA TYR A 140 -23.76 4.50 -54.72
C TYR A 140 -24.25 5.95 -54.92
N THR A 141 -23.53 6.95 -54.42
CA THR A 141 -23.74 8.34 -54.84
C THR A 141 -22.39 9.11 -54.76
N PRO A 142 -21.99 9.82 -55.83
CA PRO A 142 -20.64 10.36 -56.05
C PRO A 142 -20.27 11.59 -55.17
N PRO A 143 -18.98 11.98 -55.15
CA PRO A 143 -18.50 13.08 -54.29
C PRO A 143 -18.92 14.45 -54.83
N THR A 144 -19.41 15.32 -53.95
CA THR A 144 -19.59 16.75 -54.23
C THR A 144 -18.69 17.57 -53.32
N SER A 145 -17.72 18.22 -53.95
CA SER A 145 -16.83 19.22 -53.37
C SER A 145 -17.62 20.45 -52.90
N THR A 146 -17.26 21.02 -51.77
CA THR A 146 -17.59 22.42 -51.45
C THR A 146 -16.36 23.08 -50.86
N VAL A 147 -15.80 24.00 -51.64
CA VAL A 147 -14.78 24.99 -51.28
C VAL A 147 -15.52 26.28 -50.92
N THR A 148 -15.14 26.94 -49.82
CA THR A 148 -15.22 28.41 -49.59
C THR A 148 -14.49 28.70 -48.26
N GLN A 149 -13.22 29.16 -48.19
CA GLN A 149 -12.59 30.48 -48.41
C GLN A 149 -12.82 31.57 -47.32
N THR A 150 -11.68 32.12 -46.82
CA THR A 150 -11.43 33.57 -46.53
C THR A 150 -11.94 34.08 -45.15
N VAL A 151 -11.25 34.84 -44.29
CA VAL A 151 -10.27 35.96 -44.36
C VAL A 151 -9.43 36.00 -43.05
N ALA A 152 -8.20 36.54 -43.10
CA ALA A 152 -7.42 37.08 -41.97
C ALA A 152 -7.07 38.56 -42.28
N PRO A 153 -6.43 39.40 -41.42
CA PRO A 153 -6.31 39.56 -39.95
C PRO A 153 -6.64 41.05 -39.58
N PRO A 154 -5.90 41.81 -38.73
CA PRO A 154 -5.45 41.64 -37.34
C PRO A 154 -6.16 42.64 -36.39
N THR A 155 -5.99 42.55 -35.06
CA THR A 155 -5.91 43.74 -34.18
C THR A 155 -5.27 43.37 -32.86
N ALA A 156 -4.23 44.11 -32.53
CA ALA A 156 -3.44 44.05 -31.31
C ALA A 156 -4.20 44.63 -30.11
N THR A 157 -3.91 44.14 -28.91
CA THR A 157 -3.86 45.00 -27.73
C THR A 157 -2.70 44.55 -26.86
N GLU A 158 -1.68 45.38 -26.96
CA GLU A 158 -0.54 45.60 -26.09
C GLU A 158 -1.00 45.93 -24.66
N THR A 159 -0.40 45.30 -23.66
CA THR A 159 -0.13 45.94 -22.37
C THR A 159 1.10 45.29 -21.78
N ALA A 160 2.17 46.08 -21.76
CA ALA A 160 3.42 45.81 -21.07
C ALA A 160 3.24 45.88 -19.56
N GLN A 161 3.89 44.99 -18.81
CA GLN A 161 4.52 45.37 -17.54
C GLN A 161 5.85 44.65 -17.35
N LEU A 162 6.89 45.46 -17.55
CA LEU A 162 8.21 45.45 -16.93
C LEU A 162 8.11 45.18 -15.42
N PHE A 163 9.03 44.40 -14.84
CA PHE A 163 9.66 44.55 -13.51
C PHE A 163 10.46 43.24 -13.27
N ALA A 164 11.74 43.18 -13.65
CA ALA A 164 12.94 43.56 -12.88
C ALA A 164 13.29 42.54 -11.75
N PRO A 165 14.60 42.35 -11.45
CA PRO A 165 15.19 41.07 -11.04
C PRO A 165 15.11 40.81 -9.53
N PRO A 166 15.25 39.56 -9.06
CA PRO A 166 15.72 39.35 -7.69
C PRO A 166 17.23 39.62 -7.64
N THR A 167 17.56 40.72 -6.98
CA THR A 167 18.89 41.07 -6.46
C THR A 167 19.46 39.94 -5.62
N THR A 168 20.71 39.58 -5.89
CA THR A 168 21.60 38.90 -4.95
C THR A 168 21.86 39.83 -3.77
N GLU A 169 21.39 39.48 -2.57
CA GLU A 169 21.86 40.11 -1.32
C GLU A 169 22.33 39.02 -0.35
N GLN A 170 23.65 38.95 -0.22
CA GLN A 170 24.42 38.23 0.79
C GLN A 170 24.91 39.30 1.80
N PRO A 171 25.43 38.92 2.97
CA PRO A 171 24.80 38.56 4.24
C PRO A 171 24.88 39.71 5.29
N PRO A 172 24.35 39.50 6.52
CA PRO A 172 25.20 39.76 7.68
C PRO A 172 25.19 38.63 8.73
N GLN A 173 26.39 38.19 9.13
CA GLN A 173 26.68 37.62 10.47
C GLN A 173 26.72 38.77 11.51
N PRO A 174 26.81 38.54 12.85
CA PRO A 174 26.49 37.39 13.70
C PRO A 174 25.62 37.76 14.93
N ALA A 175 25.04 36.78 15.62
CA ALA A 175 24.79 36.91 17.06
C ALA A 175 25.12 35.57 17.75
N TYR A 176 26.28 35.56 18.41
CA TYR A 176 26.72 34.50 19.30
C TYR A 176 25.68 34.31 20.41
N THR A 177 25.11 33.12 20.52
CA THR A 177 24.45 32.68 21.75
C THR A 177 25.51 32.05 22.65
N PRO A 178 25.62 32.45 23.93
CA PRO A 178 26.54 31.79 24.85
C PRO A 178 26.16 30.29 24.99
N PRO A 179 27.14 29.40 25.20
CA PRO A 179 26.88 27.99 25.41
C PRO A 179 25.97 27.79 26.64
N PRO A 180 25.08 26.78 26.64
CA PRO A 180 24.36 26.35 27.83
C PRO A 180 25.38 26.03 28.93
N ALA A 181 25.14 26.55 30.13
CA ALA A 181 25.92 26.20 31.31
C ALA A 181 25.93 24.67 31.48
N ALA A 182 27.11 24.13 31.76
CA ALA A 182 27.27 22.73 32.13
C ALA A 182 26.31 22.37 33.28
N PRO A 183 25.66 21.19 33.26
CA PRO A 183 24.94 20.70 34.43
C PRO A 183 25.92 20.57 35.60
N GLN A 184 25.65 21.27 36.69
CA GLN A 184 26.27 20.99 37.99
C GLN A 184 25.92 19.55 38.39
N PRO A 185 26.80 18.83 39.11
CA PRO A 185 26.44 17.56 39.72
C PRO A 185 25.29 17.77 40.71
N ASP A 186 24.10 17.32 40.34
CA ASP A 186 22.97 17.26 41.26
C ASP A 186 23.26 16.26 42.37
N VAL A 187 22.97 16.69 43.58
CA VAL A 187 23.14 15.96 44.82
C VAL A 187 22.22 14.74 44.80
N GLN A 188 22.78 13.56 45.05
CA GLN A 188 22.05 12.30 45.17
C GLN A 188 20.96 12.42 46.25
N PRO A 189 19.66 12.23 45.92
CA PRO A 189 18.62 12.16 46.94
C PRO A 189 18.82 10.89 47.78
N GLU A 190 18.93 11.09 49.09
CA GLU A 190 18.94 10.03 50.09
C GLU A 190 17.67 9.17 49.95
N GLN A 191 17.85 7.85 49.84
CA GLN A 191 16.77 6.90 49.59
C GLN A 191 15.79 6.89 50.78
N ALA A 192 14.57 7.35 50.55
CA ALA A 192 13.44 7.03 51.40
C ALA A 192 13.10 5.52 51.29
N PRO A 193 12.66 4.85 52.37
CA PRO A 193 12.32 3.44 52.34
C PRO A 193 11.25 3.14 51.26
N PRO A 194 11.31 1.99 50.56
CA PRO A 194 10.38 1.68 49.50
C PRO A 194 8.95 1.62 50.05
N ALA A 195 8.08 2.51 49.54
CA ALA A 195 6.65 2.35 49.68
C ALA A 195 6.25 1.04 49.01
N GLN A 196 5.65 0.12 49.76
CA GLN A 196 5.05 -1.08 49.21
C GLN A 196 4.00 -0.67 48.17
N VAL A 197 4.28 -1.00 46.91
CA VAL A 197 3.32 -0.85 45.82
C VAL A 197 2.19 -1.83 46.10
N ALA A 198 0.99 -1.31 46.36
CA ALA A 198 -0.22 -2.12 46.42
C ALA A 198 -0.37 -2.89 45.09
N PRO A 199 -0.77 -4.17 45.11
CA PRO A 199 -0.96 -4.93 43.87
C PRO A 199 -1.92 -4.20 42.93
N PRO A 200 -1.66 -4.19 41.61
CA PRO A 200 -2.59 -3.61 40.64
C PRO A 200 -3.98 -4.20 40.84
N ALA A 201 -5.00 -3.36 40.93
CA ALA A 201 -6.38 -3.81 40.94
C ALA A 201 -6.64 -4.64 39.68
N GLU A 202 -7.07 -5.89 39.86
CA GLU A 202 -7.47 -6.75 38.74
C GLU A 202 -8.55 -6.02 37.92
N PRO A 203 -8.39 -5.91 36.58
CA PRO A 203 -9.43 -5.35 35.75
C PRO A 203 -10.69 -6.21 35.90
N PRO A 204 -11.89 -5.59 35.87
CA PRO A 204 -13.13 -6.34 36.01
C PRO A 204 -13.16 -7.43 34.95
N ALA A 205 -13.28 -8.69 35.39
CA ALA A 205 -13.43 -9.83 34.51
C ALA A 205 -14.66 -9.58 33.62
N SER A 206 -14.42 -9.19 32.37
CA SER A 206 -15.49 -8.98 31.40
C SER A 206 -16.08 -10.34 31.09
N THR A 207 -17.28 -10.57 31.60
CA THR A 207 -18.10 -11.75 31.38
C THR A 207 -18.41 -11.91 29.89
N GLY A 208 -17.51 -12.50 29.09
CA GLY A 208 -17.80 -13.03 27.75
C GLY A 208 -18.56 -12.14 26.76
N THR A 209 -18.59 -10.82 26.96
CA THR A 209 -19.44 -9.92 26.17
C THR A 209 -18.90 -9.83 24.76
N TYR A 210 -19.74 -10.20 23.78
CA TYR A 210 -19.41 -10.08 22.38
C TYR A 210 -19.50 -8.62 21.95
N TYR A 211 -18.35 -7.99 21.71
CA TYR A 211 -18.31 -6.69 21.02
C TYR A 211 -18.25 -6.90 19.49
N ALA A 212 -18.66 -5.98 18.64
CA ALA A 212 -18.40 -6.11 17.20
C ALA A 212 -17.02 -5.55 16.80
N SER A 213 -16.51 -4.57 17.57
CA SER A 213 -15.24 -3.89 17.28
C SER A 213 -14.58 -3.33 18.54
N CYS A 214 -13.28 -3.01 18.44
CA CYS A 214 -12.54 -2.35 19.53
C CYS A 214 -13.07 -0.97 19.90
N ARG A 215 -13.77 -0.29 18.99
CA ARG A 215 -14.43 0.99 19.28
C ARG A 215 -15.58 0.79 20.25
N GLU A 216 -16.39 -0.25 20.02
CA GLU A 216 -17.54 -0.57 20.86
C GLU A 216 -17.10 -1.08 22.23
N ALA A 217 -16.08 -1.94 22.26
CA ALA A 217 -15.48 -2.41 23.51
C ALA A 217 -14.98 -1.23 24.36
N ARG A 218 -14.21 -0.30 23.77
CA ARG A 218 -13.73 0.90 24.48
C ARG A 218 -14.84 1.87 24.87
N ALA A 219 -15.87 2.05 24.04
CA ALA A 219 -17.03 2.85 24.40
C ALA A 219 -17.78 2.28 25.61
N ALA A 220 -17.75 0.95 25.77
CA ALA A 220 -18.24 0.26 26.95
C ALA A 220 -17.24 0.20 28.11
N GLY A 221 -16.07 0.83 27.99
CA GLY A 221 -15.00 0.78 28.99
C GLY A 221 -14.31 -0.60 29.10
N ALA A 222 -14.48 -1.46 28.10
CA ALA A 222 -13.89 -2.80 28.05
C ALA A 222 -12.60 -2.79 27.19
N GLY A 223 -11.49 -3.20 27.78
CA GLY A 223 -10.16 -3.27 27.16
C GLY A 223 -9.08 -2.59 28.00
N PRO A 224 -7.78 -2.91 27.83
CA PRO A 224 -7.21 -3.86 26.85
C PRO A 224 -7.48 -5.33 27.20
N PHE A 225 -7.75 -6.16 26.20
CA PHE A 225 -7.92 -7.61 26.41
C PHE A 225 -6.65 -8.35 26.06
N TYR A 226 -6.17 -9.18 26.97
CA TYR A 226 -4.99 -10.01 26.73
C TYR A 226 -5.39 -11.40 26.24
N ARG A 227 -4.54 -12.01 25.41
CA ARG A 227 -4.74 -13.38 24.95
C ARG A 227 -4.96 -14.33 26.15
N GLY A 228 -6.07 -15.05 26.12
CA GLY A 228 -6.50 -15.95 27.20
C GLY A 228 -7.49 -15.34 28.19
N GLN A 229 -7.74 -14.03 28.15
CA GLN A 229 -8.80 -13.41 28.96
C GLN A 229 -10.19 -13.58 28.31
N PRO A 230 -11.25 -13.69 29.13
CA PRO A 230 -12.61 -13.72 28.62
C PRO A 230 -12.92 -12.40 27.90
N GLY A 231 -13.19 -12.47 26.59
CA GLY A 231 -13.39 -11.30 25.72
C GLY A 231 -12.29 -11.08 24.68
N TYR A 232 -11.13 -11.74 24.81
CA TYR A 232 -10.12 -11.75 23.74
C TYR A 232 -10.59 -12.56 22.54
N ARG A 233 -10.37 -12.03 21.34
CA ARG A 233 -10.51 -12.75 20.07
C ARG A 233 -9.56 -12.18 19.03
N ASP A 234 -9.07 -13.05 18.15
CA ASP A 234 -8.17 -12.68 17.05
C ASP A 234 -8.82 -11.65 16.09
N ALA A 235 -10.16 -11.57 16.04
CA ALA A 235 -10.85 -10.57 15.22
C ALA A 235 -10.80 -9.14 15.81
N LEU A 236 -10.54 -8.97 17.12
CA LEU A 236 -10.30 -7.65 17.73
C LEU A 236 -8.82 -7.25 17.65
N ASP A 237 -7.93 -8.23 17.68
CA ASP A 237 -6.48 -8.08 17.62
C ASP A 237 -6.03 -7.94 16.16
N ARG A 238 -6.06 -6.72 15.64
CA ARG A 238 -5.83 -6.46 14.20
C ARG A 238 -4.37 -6.61 13.79
N ASP A 239 -3.45 -6.37 14.71
CA ASP A 239 -2.01 -6.50 14.57
C ASP A 239 -1.50 -7.88 14.99
N GLY A 240 -2.27 -8.66 15.75
CA GLY A 240 -1.95 -10.04 16.13
C GLY A 240 -0.87 -10.12 17.21
N ASP A 241 -0.71 -9.08 18.03
CA ASP A 241 0.34 -8.98 19.04
C ASP A 241 -0.07 -9.59 20.40
N GLY A 242 -1.31 -10.10 20.50
CA GLY A 242 -1.84 -10.71 21.72
C GLY A 242 -2.55 -9.74 22.65
N ILE A 243 -2.65 -8.45 22.29
CA ILE A 243 -3.35 -7.42 23.07
C ILE A 243 -4.42 -6.78 22.19
N ALA A 244 -5.67 -7.19 22.39
CA ALA A 244 -6.76 -6.62 21.63
C ALA A 244 -7.16 -5.23 22.17
N CYS A 245 -7.39 -4.30 21.22
CA CYS A 245 -7.90 -2.96 21.47
C CYS A 245 -6.96 -2.01 22.23
N ASP A 246 -5.66 -2.26 22.16
CA ASP A 246 -4.59 -1.47 22.78
C ASP A 246 -4.30 -0.15 22.04
N LYS A 247 -4.42 -0.15 20.71
CA LYS A 247 -4.09 0.98 19.83
C LYS A 247 -5.32 1.42 19.05
N VAL A 248 -5.61 2.72 19.11
CA VAL A 248 -6.38 3.61 18.21
C VAL A 248 -7.35 4.49 19.01
N ALA A 249 -6.95 5.74 19.29
CA ALA A 249 -7.88 6.84 19.58
C ALA A 249 -8.76 7.14 18.35
#